data_AF-A0A1B9B315-F1
#
_entry.id   AF-A0A1B9B315-F1
#
_cell.length_a   1.000
_cell.length_b   1.000
_cell.length_c   1.000
_cell.angle_alpha   90.00
_cell.angle_beta   90.00
_cell.angle_gamma   90.00
#
_symmetry.space_group_name_H-M   'P 1'
#
loop_
_entity.id
_entity.type
_entity.pdbx_description
1 polymer ?
#
loop_
_entity_poly.entity_id
_entity_poly.type
_entity_poly.pdbx_seq_one_letter_code
_entity_poly.pdbx_strand_id
1 'polypeptide(L)'
;MEIRLLNKDYKNNEQFYKDFLDDQIRFKEEYFSDKIVFINEAPDFPIYMAKGTETERKEMFKEAFNVISGSYLNTDRDIHFEELFWHSLLTVHKRDYLLDNYPQIAENISHFNNIVIKKFDWENYIYKCIIGAQYINDRVSGYEERIRYYELLIDNLDMYNYIIKYEIFRNDHFLLNILDLIDELNLSKIMKAKLVGFDHLGKDERVGRRVIFEFNKSYPVVMAPMMKKEDLKEYFIKFLSYYYDISQVESLV
;
A
#
# COMPACT_ATOMS: atom_id res chain seq x y z
N MET A 1 6.07 -23.58 6.95
CA MET A 1 6.17 -23.64 5.49
C MET A 1 7.53 -23.10 5.06
N GLU A 2 8.24 -23.82 4.21
CA GLU A 2 9.53 -23.42 3.65
C GLU A 2 9.33 -22.63 2.35
N ILE A 3 10.00 -21.47 2.24
CA ILE A 3 10.04 -20.63 1.04
C ILE A 3 11.49 -20.50 0.60
N ARG A 4 11.84 -21.14 -0.52
CA ARG A 4 13.15 -20.98 -1.16
C ARG A 4 13.17 -19.69 -1.96
N LEU A 5 14.13 -18.81 -1.69
CA LEU A 5 14.18 -17.51 -2.34
C LEU A 5 14.77 -17.62 -3.75
N LEU A 6 14.09 -16.99 -4.71
CA LEU A 6 14.59 -16.82 -6.09
C LEU A 6 15.95 -16.10 -6.10
N ASN A 7 16.74 -16.37 -7.14
CA ASN A 7 17.89 -15.55 -7.50
C ASN A 7 17.42 -14.16 -7.99
N LYS A 8 18.33 -13.26 -8.39
CA LYS A 8 17.95 -11.90 -8.83
C LYS A 8 17.58 -11.80 -10.32
N ASP A 9 17.78 -12.86 -11.09
CA ASP A 9 17.80 -12.82 -12.56
C ASP A 9 16.53 -13.39 -13.21
N TYR A 10 15.46 -13.58 -12.45
CA TYR A 10 14.16 -14.07 -12.97
C TYR A 10 13.33 -12.98 -13.67
N LYS A 11 13.60 -11.69 -13.45
CA LYS A 11 12.80 -10.61 -14.02
C LYS A 11 13.02 -10.49 -15.53
N ASN A 12 11.95 -10.11 -16.25
CA ASN A 12 11.97 -9.97 -17.72
C ASN A 12 12.41 -11.24 -18.46
N ASN A 13 12.18 -12.41 -17.87
CA ASN A 13 12.53 -13.71 -18.43
C ASN A 13 11.27 -14.41 -18.97
N GLU A 14 11.17 -14.57 -20.29
CA GLU A 14 10.03 -15.25 -20.92
C GLU A 14 9.93 -16.72 -20.54
N GLN A 15 11.06 -17.40 -20.33
CA GLN A 15 11.05 -18.80 -19.91
C GLN A 15 10.51 -18.93 -18.48
N PHE A 16 10.87 -18.02 -17.59
CA PHE A 16 10.34 -17.99 -16.22
C PHE A 16 8.81 -17.81 -16.22
N TYR A 17 8.28 -16.95 -17.09
CA TYR A 17 6.83 -16.80 -17.27
C TYR A 17 6.16 -18.09 -17.78
N LYS A 18 6.73 -18.76 -18.78
CA LYS A 18 6.21 -20.05 -19.26
C LYS A 18 6.24 -21.10 -18.16
N ASP A 19 7.34 -21.18 -17.42
CA ASP A 19 7.48 -22.13 -16.31
C ASP A 19 6.51 -21.82 -15.17
N PHE A 20 6.16 -20.54 -14.94
CA PHE A 20 5.09 -20.17 -14.03
C PHE A 20 3.75 -20.73 -14.51
N LEU A 21 3.41 -20.54 -15.79
CA LEU A 21 2.17 -21.06 -16.37
C LEU A 21 2.13 -22.59 -16.36
N ASP A 22 3.25 -23.27 -16.50
CA ASP A 22 3.30 -24.74 -16.57
C ASP A 22 3.54 -25.41 -15.20
N ASP A 23 3.52 -24.64 -14.10
CA ASP A 23 3.82 -25.11 -12.73
C ASP A 23 5.20 -25.81 -12.62
N GLN A 24 6.20 -25.28 -13.33
CA GLN A 24 7.54 -25.86 -13.44
C GLN A 24 8.60 -25.15 -12.58
N ILE A 25 8.34 -23.93 -12.11
CA ILE A 25 9.35 -23.11 -11.38
C ILE A 25 9.95 -23.89 -10.21
N ARG A 26 9.13 -24.56 -9.40
CA ARG A 26 9.57 -25.27 -8.19
C ARG A 26 10.54 -26.43 -8.45
N PHE A 27 10.66 -26.89 -9.70
CA PHE A 27 11.52 -28.01 -10.09
C PHE A 27 12.82 -27.57 -10.76
N LYS A 28 13.03 -26.27 -10.95
CA LYS A 28 14.18 -25.69 -11.66
C LYS A 28 15.12 -25.00 -10.68
N GLU A 29 16.10 -25.76 -10.21
CA GLU A 29 17.10 -25.32 -9.23
C GLU A 29 17.83 -24.04 -9.64
N GLU A 30 18.01 -23.82 -10.95
CA GLU A 30 18.66 -22.63 -11.48
C GLU A 30 17.95 -21.31 -11.12
N TYR A 31 16.67 -21.34 -10.74
CA TYR A 31 15.93 -20.16 -10.34
C TYR A 31 16.13 -19.76 -8.88
N PHE A 32 16.67 -20.64 -8.04
CA PHE A 32 16.74 -20.43 -6.61
C PHE A 32 18.15 -20.07 -6.15
N SER A 33 18.18 -19.33 -5.04
CA SER A 33 19.37 -19.13 -4.23
C SER A 33 19.41 -20.15 -3.08
N ASP A 34 20.52 -20.18 -2.34
CA ASP A 34 20.66 -20.99 -1.12
C ASP A 34 19.88 -20.41 0.08
N LYS A 35 19.22 -19.26 -0.09
CA LYS A 35 18.46 -18.62 0.99
C LYS A 35 17.08 -19.24 1.14
N ILE A 36 16.73 -19.55 2.38
CA ILE A 36 15.46 -20.15 2.75
C ILE A 36 14.82 -19.32 3.86
N VAL A 37 13.53 -19.04 3.71
CA VAL A 37 12.69 -18.36 4.71
C VAL A 37 11.65 -19.34 5.23
N PHE A 38 11.42 -19.34 6.53
CA PHE A 38 10.39 -20.15 7.17
C PHE A 38 9.26 -19.26 7.67
N ILE A 39 8.04 -19.57 7.25
CA ILE A 39 6.81 -18.89 7.71
C ILE A 39 5.85 -19.93 8.29
N ASN A 40 4.99 -19.51 9.23
CA ASN A 40 4.03 -20.43 9.85
C ASN A 40 3.02 -20.95 8.83
N GLU A 41 2.38 -20.01 8.13
CA GLU A 41 1.36 -20.24 7.12
C GLU A 41 1.45 -19.18 6.04
N ALA A 42 0.89 -19.48 4.89
CA ALA A 42 0.70 -18.55 3.80
C ALA A 42 -0.76 -18.62 3.35
N PRO A 43 -1.72 -18.00 4.04
CA PRO A 43 -3.07 -17.83 3.51
C PRO A 43 -3.06 -17.00 2.22
N ASP A 44 -4.04 -17.25 1.35
CA ASP A 44 -4.28 -16.43 0.16
C ASP A 44 -4.89 -15.09 0.55
N PHE A 45 -4.65 -14.06 -0.28
CA PHE A 45 -5.25 -12.75 -0.14
C PHE A 45 -5.15 -11.97 -1.46
N PRO A 46 -5.98 -10.94 -1.66
CA PRO A 46 -5.93 -10.12 -2.87
C PRO A 46 -4.60 -9.38 -2.99
N ILE A 47 -3.87 -9.60 -4.09
CA ILE A 47 -2.58 -8.95 -4.35
C ILE A 47 -2.63 -7.85 -5.42
N TYR A 48 -3.74 -7.75 -6.14
CA TYR A 48 -3.93 -6.77 -7.20
C TYR A 48 -5.36 -6.24 -7.19
N MET A 49 -5.51 -4.95 -6.86
CA MET A 49 -6.81 -4.34 -6.54
C MET A 49 -7.14 -3.17 -7.46
N ALA A 50 -6.67 -3.24 -8.72
CA ALA A 50 -6.84 -2.16 -9.69
C ALA A 50 -8.20 -2.18 -10.42
N LYS A 51 -8.90 -3.32 -10.42
CA LYS A 51 -10.19 -3.53 -11.09
C LYS A 51 -11.33 -3.65 -10.07
N GLY A 52 -12.57 -3.51 -10.54
CA GLY A 52 -13.77 -3.58 -9.72
C GLY A 52 -14.33 -2.22 -9.29
N THR A 53 -15.50 -2.25 -8.68
CA THR A 53 -16.19 -1.12 -8.06
C THR A 53 -15.40 -0.58 -6.85
N GLU A 54 -15.77 0.59 -6.34
CA GLU A 54 -15.17 1.11 -5.09
C GLU A 54 -15.43 0.16 -3.91
N THR A 55 -16.63 -0.42 -3.82
CA THR A 55 -17.00 -1.38 -2.78
C THR A 55 -16.18 -2.66 -2.87
N GLU A 56 -16.06 -3.28 -4.06
CA GLU A 56 -15.27 -4.51 -4.23
C GLU A 56 -13.80 -4.28 -3.87
N ARG A 57 -13.21 -3.16 -4.33
CA ARG A 57 -11.82 -2.81 -3.98
C ARG A 57 -11.66 -2.60 -2.47
N LYS A 58 -12.62 -1.97 -1.81
CA LYS A 58 -12.59 -1.77 -0.35
C LYS A 58 -12.56 -3.10 0.38
N GLU A 59 -13.40 -4.06 -0.02
CA GLU A 59 -13.41 -5.39 0.58
C GLU A 59 -12.11 -6.17 0.30
N MET A 60 -11.55 -6.08 -0.92
CA MET A 60 -10.25 -6.69 -1.23
C MET A 60 -9.12 -6.14 -0.35
N PHE A 61 -9.09 -4.82 -0.12
CA PHE A 61 -8.10 -4.22 0.79
C PHE A 61 -8.30 -4.68 2.23
N LYS A 62 -9.54 -4.75 2.73
CA LYS A 62 -9.86 -5.23 4.08
C LYS A 62 -9.37 -6.66 4.27
N GLU A 63 -9.68 -7.54 3.31
CA GLU A 63 -9.20 -8.93 3.31
C GLU A 63 -7.68 -8.99 3.35
N ALA A 64 -7.00 -8.23 2.47
CA ALA A 64 -5.54 -8.17 2.45
C ALA A 64 -4.94 -7.66 3.78
N PHE A 65 -5.50 -6.61 4.38
CA PHE A 65 -5.04 -6.11 5.68
C PHE A 65 -5.20 -7.15 6.78
N ASN A 66 -6.34 -7.83 6.85
CA ASN A 66 -6.60 -8.86 7.85
C ASN A 66 -5.62 -10.03 7.72
N VAL A 67 -5.41 -10.52 6.50
CA VAL A 67 -4.50 -11.64 6.22
C VAL A 67 -3.04 -11.26 6.49
N ILE A 68 -2.59 -10.09 6.01
CA ILE A 68 -1.21 -9.62 6.23
C ILE A 68 -0.95 -9.42 7.71
N SER A 69 -1.88 -8.75 8.42
CA SER A 69 -1.79 -8.53 9.85
C SER A 69 -1.77 -9.83 10.65
N GLY A 70 -2.59 -10.82 10.29
CA GLY A 70 -2.74 -12.06 11.04
C GLY A 70 -1.60 -13.06 10.82
N SER A 71 -1.01 -13.08 9.61
CA SER A 71 -0.11 -14.17 9.20
C SER A 71 1.27 -13.71 8.75
N TYR A 72 1.36 -12.65 7.94
CA TYR A 72 2.62 -12.26 7.28
C TYR A 72 3.47 -11.28 8.11
N LEU A 73 2.85 -10.41 8.93
CA LEU A 73 3.58 -9.51 9.84
C LEU A 73 4.25 -10.22 11.02
N ASN A 74 3.97 -11.51 11.23
CA ASN A 74 4.65 -12.34 12.24
C ASN A 74 6.07 -12.75 11.83
N THR A 75 6.48 -12.45 10.58
CA THR A 75 7.85 -12.67 10.08
C THR A 75 8.76 -11.51 10.45
N ASP A 76 10.08 -11.73 10.42
CA ASP A 76 11.04 -10.63 10.59
C ASP A 76 10.77 -9.50 9.59
N ARG A 77 10.98 -8.25 10.05
CA ARG A 77 10.73 -7.06 9.24
C ARG A 77 11.45 -7.09 7.90
N ASP A 78 12.71 -7.52 7.91
CA ASP A 78 13.51 -7.59 6.70
C ASP A 78 12.93 -8.58 5.68
N ILE A 79 12.21 -9.62 6.14
CA ILE A 79 11.59 -10.64 5.29
C ILE A 79 10.33 -10.09 4.61
N HIS A 80 9.35 -9.58 5.37
CA HIS A 80 8.13 -9.09 4.75
C HIS A 80 8.32 -7.79 3.96
N PHE A 81 9.45 -7.09 4.15
CA PHE A 81 9.87 -5.99 3.26
C PHE A 81 10.81 -6.42 2.12
N GLU A 82 11.09 -7.71 1.95
CA GLU A 82 11.94 -8.22 0.86
C GLU A 82 11.12 -8.58 -0.39
N GLU A 83 11.47 -7.97 -1.52
CA GLU A 83 10.84 -8.25 -2.82
C GLU A 83 10.95 -9.72 -3.22
N LEU A 84 12.14 -10.32 -3.01
CA LEU A 84 12.40 -11.71 -3.38
C LEU A 84 11.51 -12.66 -2.59
N PHE A 85 11.23 -12.38 -1.32
CA PHE A 85 10.31 -13.19 -0.52
C PHE A 85 8.93 -13.27 -1.18
N TRP A 86 8.35 -12.12 -1.52
CA TRP A 86 7.03 -12.07 -2.16
C TRP A 86 7.01 -12.74 -3.54
N HIS A 87 8.00 -12.45 -4.39
CA HIS A 87 8.01 -13.05 -5.72
C HIS A 87 8.21 -14.57 -5.66
N SER A 88 9.02 -15.07 -4.72
CA SER A 88 9.21 -16.50 -4.50
C SER A 88 7.92 -17.16 -4.01
N LEU A 89 7.27 -16.57 -3.00
CA LEU A 89 6.00 -17.05 -2.49
C LEU A 89 4.93 -17.12 -3.60
N LEU A 90 4.79 -16.02 -4.35
CA LEU A 90 3.74 -15.88 -5.36
C LEU A 90 3.92 -16.86 -6.52
N THR A 91 5.14 -16.99 -7.02
CA THR A 91 5.43 -17.78 -8.23
C THR A 91 5.50 -19.27 -7.96
N VAL A 92 5.85 -19.69 -6.73
CA VAL A 92 6.01 -21.11 -6.37
C VAL A 92 4.78 -21.68 -5.69
N HIS A 93 4.11 -20.90 -4.84
CA HIS A 93 3.07 -21.42 -3.95
C HIS A 93 1.69 -20.84 -4.18
N LYS A 94 1.55 -19.77 -4.97
CA LYS A 94 0.28 -19.06 -5.18
C LYS A 94 -0.23 -19.11 -6.61
N ARG A 95 0.40 -19.90 -7.48
CA ARG A 95 0.06 -19.98 -8.91
C ARG A 95 -1.44 -20.17 -9.15
N ASP A 96 -2.04 -21.20 -8.56
CA ASP A 96 -3.44 -21.55 -8.83
C ASP A 96 -4.39 -20.43 -8.38
N TYR A 97 -4.24 -19.94 -7.14
CA TYR A 97 -4.98 -18.78 -6.65
C TYR A 97 -4.85 -17.57 -7.59
N LEU A 98 -3.63 -17.28 -8.06
CA LEU A 98 -3.36 -16.14 -8.93
C LEU A 98 -4.03 -16.29 -10.30
N LEU A 99 -3.99 -17.46 -10.91
CA LEU A 99 -4.60 -17.70 -12.21
C LEU A 99 -6.14 -17.72 -12.13
N ASP A 100 -6.69 -18.20 -11.02
CA ASP A 100 -8.14 -18.20 -10.79
C ASP A 100 -8.70 -16.78 -10.56
N ASN A 101 -8.00 -15.95 -9.77
CA ASN A 101 -8.47 -14.60 -9.40
C ASN A 101 -8.02 -13.51 -10.38
N TYR A 102 -6.94 -13.74 -11.11
CA TYR A 102 -6.37 -12.79 -12.07
C TYR A 102 -6.04 -13.48 -13.40
N PRO A 103 -7.05 -14.00 -14.13
CA PRO A 103 -6.83 -14.80 -15.34
C PRO A 103 -6.03 -14.07 -16.43
N GLN A 104 -6.06 -12.73 -16.44
CA GLN A 104 -5.24 -11.92 -17.34
C GLN A 104 -3.73 -12.19 -17.22
N ILE A 105 -3.25 -12.75 -16.09
CA ILE A 105 -1.86 -13.17 -15.93
C ILE A 105 -1.45 -14.15 -17.03
N ALA A 106 -2.34 -15.05 -17.45
CA ALA A 106 -2.07 -16.03 -18.50
C ALA A 106 -2.14 -15.45 -19.92
N GLU A 107 -2.73 -14.28 -20.11
CA GLU A 107 -2.90 -13.68 -21.43
C GLU A 107 -1.57 -13.17 -22.00
N ASN A 108 -0.72 -12.54 -21.17
CA ASN A 108 0.59 -12.06 -21.59
C ASN A 108 1.55 -11.79 -20.41
N ILE A 109 2.85 -11.82 -20.71
CA ILE A 109 3.92 -11.58 -19.75
C ILE A 109 3.87 -10.19 -19.11
N SER A 110 3.30 -9.18 -19.77
CA SER A 110 3.16 -7.85 -19.18
C SER A 110 2.19 -7.86 -17.99
N HIS A 111 1.08 -8.60 -18.07
CA HIS A 111 0.19 -8.79 -16.92
C HIS A 111 0.87 -9.56 -15.79
N PHE A 112 1.59 -10.64 -16.11
CA PHE A 112 2.41 -11.35 -15.12
C PHE A 112 3.41 -10.42 -14.41
N ASN A 113 4.15 -9.61 -15.17
CA ASN A 113 5.13 -8.66 -14.62
C ASN A 113 4.49 -7.58 -13.75
N ASN A 114 3.30 -7.12 -14.11
CA ASN A 114 2.60 -6.04 -13.39
C ASN A 114 1.78 -6.51 -12.20
N ILE A 115 1.51 -7.81 -12.08
CA ILE A 115 0.69 -8.39 -11.01
C ILE A 115 1.54 -9.25 -10.08
N VAL A 116 2.28 -10.23 -10.62
CA VAL A 116 2.96 -11.28 -9.83
C VAL A 116 4.37 -10.85 -9.42
N ILE A 117 5.16 -10.34 -10.36
CA ILE A 117 6.54 -9.90 -10.11
C ILE A 117 6.71 -8.39 -10.21
N LYS A 118 5.65 -7.64 -9.83
CA LYS A 118 5.68 -6.19 -9.81
C LYS A 118 6.70 -5.72 -8.80
N LYS A 119 7.54 -4.77 -9.22
CA LYS A 119 8.52 -4.11 -8.35
C LYS A 119 7.91 -3.77 -6.98
N PHE A 120 8.59 -4.16 -5.92
CA PHE A 120 8.09 -4.04 -4.55
C PHE A 120 8.42 -2.65 -3.99
N ASP A 121 7.62 -1.67 -4.39
CA ASP A 121 7.69 -0.30 -3.93
C ASP A 121 6.28 0.24 -3.60
N TRP A 122 6.18 1.55 -3.37
CA TRP A 122 4.93 2.23 -3.00
C TRP A 122 3.78 2.03 -4.01
N GLU A 123 4.02 1.58 -5.24
CA GLU A 123 2.96 1.25 -6.18
C GLU A 123 2.39 -0.17 -5.98
N ASN A 124 3.15 -1.06 -5.36
CA ASN A 124 2.76 -2.45 -5.14
C ASN A 124 1.69 -2.55 -4.02
N TYR A 125 0.61 -3.30 -4.27
CA TYR A 125 -0.50 -3.42 -3.33
C TYR A 125 -0.11 -4.19 -2.06
N ILE A 126 0.74 -5.21 -2.16
CA ILE A 126 1.25 -5.94 -1.01
C ILE A 126 2.09 -4.99 -0.13
N TYR A 127 3.01 -4.23 -0.74
CA TYR A 127 3.81 -3.23 -0.02
C TYR A 127 2.92 -2.21 0.71
N LYS A 128 1.89 -1.68 0.04
CA LYS A 128 0.89 -0.77 0.63
C LYS A 128 0.22 -1.38 1.85
N CYS A 129 -0.24 -2.63 1.74
CA CYS A 129 -0.93 -3.28 2.84
C CYS A 129 0.02 -3.58 4.00
N ILE A 130 1.27 -3.95 3.76
CA ILE A 130 2.26 -4.20 4.81
C ILE A 130 2.58 -2.92 5.58
N ILE A 131 2.88 -1.81 4.89
CA ILE A 131 3.15 -0.53 5.56
C ILE A 131 1.95 -0.11 6.42
N GLY A 132 0.74 -0.16 5.85
CA GLY A 132 -0.47 0.24 6.56
C GLY A 132 -0.75 -0.66 7.77
N ALA A 133 -0.67 -1.98 7.58
CA ALA A 133 -0.86 -2.97 8.63
C ALA A 133 0.18 -2.82 9.75
N GLN A 134 1.46 -2.70 9.41
CA GLN A 134 2.53 -2.54 10.40
C GLN A 134 2.34 -1.26 11.20
N TYR A 135 2.15 -0.11 10.54
CA TYR A 135 2.04 1.18 11.23
C TYR A 135 0.82 1.25 12.15
N ILE A 136 -0.31 0.69 11.72
CA ILE A 136 -1.51 0.63 12.53
C ILE A 136 -1.32 -0.37 13.69
N ASN A 137 -0.79 -1.57 13.44
CA ASN A 137 -0.62 -2.58 14.48
C ASN A 137 0.39 -2.20 15.56
N ASP A 138 1.45 -1.48 15.20
CA ASP A 138 2.51 -1.05 16.13
C ASP A 138 2.01 0.02 17.11
N ARG A 139 0.99 0.80 16.73
CA ARG A 139 0.46 1.92 17.53
C ARG A 139 -0.90 1.66 18.15
N VAL A 140 -1.71 0.81 17.53
CA VAL A 140 -3.09 0.55 17.94
C VAL A 140 -3.16 -0.88 18.45
N SER A 141 -3.58 -1.07 19.70
CA SER A 141 -3.65 -2.40 20.31
C SER A 141 -5.03 -3.05 20.17
N GLY A 142 -6.10 -2.26 20.09
CA GLY A 142 -7.48 -2.75 20.03
C GLY A 142 -7.84 -3.23 18.63
N TYR A 143 -8.41 -4.44 18.51
CA TYR A 143 -8.83 -5.00 17.23
C TYR A 143 -9.84 -4.12 16.50
N GLU A 144 -10.92 -3.71 17.17
CA GLU A 144 -11.95 -2.85 16.57
C GLU A 144 -11.38 -1.51 16.10
N GLU A 145 -10.45 -0.94 16.87
CA GLU A 145 -9.80 0.31 16.51
C GLU A 145 -8.85 0.14 15.31
N ARG A 146 -8.12 -0.98 15.21
CA ARG A 146 -7.33 -1.32 14.00
C ARG A 146 -8.21 -1.40 12.77
N ILE A 147 -9.37 -2.05 12.88
CA ILE A 147 -10.35 -2.13 11.77
C ILE A 147 -10.81 -0.72 11.38
N ARG A 148 -11.12 0.16 12.34
CA ARG A 148 -11.44 1.57 12.05
C ARG A 148 -10.33 2.27 11.26
N TYR A 149 -9.07 2.13 11.68
CA TYR A 149 -7.95 2.74 10.95
C TYR A 149 -7.73 2.14 9.56
N TYR A 150 -7.93 0.83 9.38
CA TYR A 150 -7.91 0.21 8.05
C TYR A 150 -8.99 0.81 7.16
N GLU A 151 -10.21 1.00 7.66
CA GLU A 151 -11.29 1.65 6.91
C GLU A 151 -10.94 3.09 6.54
N LEU A 152 -10.42 3.88 7.47
CA LEU A 152 -9.98 5.25 7.22
C LEU A 152 -8.88 5.33 6.16
N LEU A 153 -7.90 4.41 6.23
CA LEU A 153 -6.82 4.33 5.26
C LEU A 153 -7.36 3.97 3.87
N ILE A 154 -8.26 2.98 3.78
CA ILE A 154 -8.89 2.57 2.52
C ILE A 154 -9.72 3.72 1.92
N ASP A 155 -10.47 4.43 2.76
CA ASP A 155 -11.22 5.61 2.37
C ASP A 155 -10.32 6.80 2.04
N ASN A 156 -9.00 6.72 2.21
CA ASN A 156 -8.07 7.78 1.87
C ASN A 156 -6.85 7.29 1.05
N LEU A 157 -7.02 6.20 0.28
CA LEU A 157 -5.93 5.54 -0.47
C LEU A 157 -5.11 6.47 -1.36
N ASP A 158 -5.74 7.43 -2.04
CA ASP A 158 -5.04 8.37 -2.92
C ASP A 158 -4.03 9.24 -2.15
N MET A 159 -4.41 9.69 -0.96
CA MET A 159 -3.57 10.46 -0.05
C MET A 159 -2.51 9.55 0.58
N TYR A 160 -2.92 8.37 1.05
CA TYR A 160 -2.02 7.37 1.61
C TYR A 160 -0.89 6.99 0.65
N ASN A 161 -1.21 6.74 -0.63
CA ASN A 161 -0.21 6.46 -1.67
C ASN A 161 0.85 7.56 -1.78
N TYR A 162 0.47 8.83 -1.57
CA TYR A 162 1.41 9.95 -1.59
C TYR A 162 2.24 10.03 -0.31
N ILE A 163 1.66 9.75 0.86
CA ILE A 163 2.42 9.62 2.11
C ILE A 163 3.52 8.56 1.95
N ILE A 164 3.16 7.35 1.50
CA ILE A 164 4.14 6.27 1.35
C ILE A 164 5.03 6.44 0.12
N LYS A 165 4.73 7.34 -0.81
CA LYS A 165 5.64 7.66 -1.91
C LYS A 165 6.87 8.42 -1.39
N TYR A 166 6.68 9.37 -0.49
CA TYR A 166 7.76 10.18 0.07
C TYR A 166 8.37 9.55 1.32
N GLU A 167 9.66 9.19 1.25
CA GLU A 167 10.37 8.51 2.35
C GLU A 167 10.28 9.25 3.69
N ILE A 168 10.33 10.59 3.66
CA ILE A 168 10.23 11.42 4.86
C ILE A 168 8.92 11.22 5.64
N PHE A 169 7.83 10.83 4.95
CA PHE A 169 6.51 10.64 5.55
C PHE A 169 6.19 9.17 5.84
N ARG A 170 7.08 8.23 5.48
CA ARG A 170 6.92 6.80 5.77
C ARG A 170 7.21 6.51 7.25
N ASN A 171 6.38 7.00 8.15
CA ASN A 171 6.39 6.64 9.56
C ASN A 171 4.96 6.55 10.10
N ASP A 172 4.80 5.74 11.14
CA ASP A 172 3.52 5.45 11.78
C ASP A 172 2.85 6.72 12.34
N HIS A 173 3.61 7.55 13.03
CA HIS A 173 3.12 8.74 13.72
C HIS A 173 2.48 9.75 12.75
N PHE A 174 3.16 10.07 11.65
CA PHE A 174 2.62 10.99 10.65
C PHE A 174 1.37 10.43 9.97
N LEU A 175 1.39 9.14 9.58
CA LEU A 175 0.22 8.52 8.94
C LEU A 175 -1.00 8.55 9.86
N LEU A 176 -0.86 8.09 11.12
CA LEU A 176 -1.98 8.02 12.05
C LEU A 176 -2.50 9.41 12.40
N ASN A 177 -1.63 10.39 12.63
CA ASN A 177 -2.07 11.77 12.89
C ASN A 177 -2.85 12.35 11.69
N ILE A 178 -2.41 12.10 10.46
CA ILE A 178 -3.17 12.56 9.27
C ILE A 178 -4.53 11.85 9.17
N LEU A 179 -4.61 10.55 9.44
CA LEU A 179 -5.87 9.82 9.44
C LEU A 179 -6.83 10.32 10.54
N ASP A 180 -6.31 10.58 11.74
CA ASP A 180 -7.08 11.16 12.85
C ASP A 180 -7.63 12.53 12.48
N LEU A 181 -6.81 13.42 11.91
CA LEU A 181 -7.28 14.74 11.50
C LEU A 181 -8.37 14.67 10.43
N ILE A 182 -8.26 13.71 9.50
CA ILE A 182 -9.29 13.49 8.48
C ILE A 182 -10.60 12.99 9.11
N ASP A 183 -10.53 12.08 10.07
CA ASP A 183 -11.71 11.54 10.76
C ASP A 183 -12.37 12.60 11.66
N GLU A 184 -11.58 13.25 12.53
CA GLU A 184 -12.02 14.31 13.44
C GLU A 184 -12.73 15.47 12.73
N LEU A 185 -12.24 15.84 11.54
CA LEU A 185 -12.78 16.94 10.74
C LEU A 185 -13.75 16.47 9.64
N ASN A 186 -14.03 15.16 9.57
CA ASN A 186 -14.90 14.54 8.56
C ASN A 186 -14.52 14.89 7.10
N LEU A 187 -13.24 14.80 6.77
CA LEU A 187 -12.68 15.30 5.51
C LEU A 187 -12.50 14.24 4.42
N SER A 188 -12.78 12.95 4.66
CA SER A 188 -12.51 11.87 3.68
C SER A 188 -13.06 12.17 2.28
N LYS A 189 -14.29 12.70 2.20
CA LYS A 189 -14.89 13.10 0.91
C LYS A 189 -14.14 14.25 0.24
N ILE A 190 -13.69 15.23 1.03
CA ILE A 190 -12.92 16.39 0.54
C ILE A 190 -11.54 15.94 0.06
N MET A 191 -10.86 15.08 0.81
CA MET A 191 -9.52 14.59 0.47
C MET A 191 -9.50 13.81 -0.85
N LYS A 192 -10.59 13.10 -1.17
CA LYS A 192 -10.79 12.41 -2.46
C LYS A 192 -11.18 13.33 -3.63
N ALA A 193 -11.66 14.54 -3.35
CA ALA A 193 -12.25 15.43 -4.35
C ALA A 193 -11.22 15.84 -5.41
N LYS A 194 -11.67 15.84 -6.68
CA LYS A 194 -10.86 16.35 -7.79
C LYS A 194 -10.78 17.87 -7.72
N LEU A 195 -9.61 18.40 -8.02
CA LEU A 195 -9.42 19.83 -8.18
C LEU A 195 -9.88 20.25 -9.58
N VAL A 196 -10.84 21.17 -9.62
CA VAL A 196 -11.41 21.73 -10.85
C VAL A 196 -11.01 23.20 -10.93
N GLY A 197 -10.66 23.68 -12.13
CA GLY A 197 -10.26 25.09 -12.35
C GLY A 197 -8.77 25.37 -12.09
N PHE A 198 -7.95 24.33 -11.90
CA PHE A 198 -6.50 24.44 -11.75
C PHE A 198 -5.77 23.85 -12.96
N ASP A 199 -5.94 24.46 -14.14
CA ASP A 199 -5.45 23.92 -15.42
C ASP A 199 -3.92 23.72 -15.48
N HIS A 200 -3.18 24.41 -14.61
CA HIS A 200 -1.72 24.33 -14.51
C HIS A 200 -1.22 23.18 -13.63
N LEU A 201 -2.07 22.53 -12.82
CA LEU A 201 -1.66 21.49 -11.86
C LEU A 201 -1.65 20.08 -12.44
N GLY A 202 -2.10 19.90 -13.69
CA GLY A 202 -2.15 18.60 -14.36
C GLY A 202 -3.54 17.95 -14.32
N LYS A 203 -3.66 16.78 -14.95
CA LYS A 203 -4.93 16.03 -15.02
C LYS A 203 -5.07 15.11 -13.80
N ASP A 204 -6.27 15.06 -13.22
CA ASP A 204 -6.63 14.19 -12.07
C ASP A 204 -5.96 14.53 -10.72
N GLU A 205 -5.65 15.81 -10.50
CA GLU A 205 -5.21 16.29 -9.19
C GLU A 205 -6.33 16.23 -8.16
N ARG A 206 -5.98 15.89 -6.92
CA ARG A 206 -6.91 15.72 -5.80
C ARG A 206 -6.44 16.51 -4.60
N VAL A 207 -7.40 17.03 -3.83
CA VAL A 207 -7.14 17.87 -2.67
C VAL A 207 -6.12 17.20 -1.73
N GLY A 208 -6.36 15.94 -1.33
CA GLY A 208 -5.49 15.27 -0.38
C GLY A 208 -4.05 15.05 -0.87
N ARG A 209 -3.86 14.82 -2.17
CA ARG A 209 -2.51 14.69 -2.78
C ARG A 209 -1.76 16.01 -2.69
N ARG A 210 -2.45 17.13 -2.94
CA ARG A 210 -1.87 18.47 -2.87
C ARG A 210 -1.54 18.88 -1.44
N VAL A 211 -2.36 18.53 -0.46
CA VAL A 211 -2.05 18.77 0.95
C VAL A 211 -0.73 18.10 1.35
N ILE A 212 -0.56 16.80 1.03
CA ILE A 212 0.70 16.08 1.31
C ILE A 212 1.88 16.65 0.50
N PHE A 213 1.64 17.13 -0.73
CA PHE A 213 2.65 17.82 -1.53
C PHE A 213 3.13 19.12 -0.87
N GLU A 214 2.25 19.93 -0.28
CA GLU A 214 2.65 21.16 0.42
C GLU A 214 3.45 20.85 1.69
N PHE A 215 3.12 19.78 2.41
CA PHE A 215 3.97 19.28 3.50
C PHE A 215 5.37 18.93 2.99
N ASN A 216 5.47 18.21 1.87
CA ASN A 216 6.76 17.83 1.29
C ASN A 216 7.58 19.05 0.87
N LYS A 217 6.94 20.03 0.23
CA LYS A 217 7.57 21.27 -0.24
C LYS A 217 8.06 22.15 0.92
N SER A 218 7.37 22.10 2.05
CA SER A 218 7.70 22.88 3.24
C SER A 218 8.80 22.23 4.10
N TYR A 219 9.19 20.98 3.81
CA TYR A 219 10.30 20.31 4.48
C TYR A 219 11.66 20.87 4.00
N PRO A 220 12.66 21.06 4.89
CA PRO A 220 12.68 20.76 6.33
C PRO A 220 12.23 21.91 7.24
N VAL A 221 11.71 23.01 6.69
CA VAL A 221 11.22 24.15 7.49
C VAL A 221 10.07 23.72 8.40
N VAL A 222 9.17 22.87 7.88
CA VAL A 222 8.12 22.19 8.62
C VAL A 222 8.52 20.73 8.80
N MET A 223 8.92 20.36 10.01
CA MET A 223 9.32 19.00 10.37
C MET A 223 8.10 18.10 10.64
N ALA A 224 7.13 18.12 9.74
CA ALA A 224 5.81 17.49 9.88
C ALA A 224 5.82 16.04 10.41
N PRO A 225 6.76 15.15 9.98
CA PRO A 225 6.87 13.80 10.54
C PRO A 225 7.03 13.75 12.07
N MET A 226 7.65 14.77 12.65
CA MET A 226 8.02 14.85 14.06
C MET A 226 7.05 15.73 14.88
N MET A 227 6.06 16.35 14.23
CA MET A 227 5.14 17.28 14.87
C MET A 227 4.04 16.55 15.60
N LYS A 228 3.66 17.07 16.78
CA LYS A 228 2.46 16.60 17.49
C LYS A 228 1.22 16.87 16.66
N LYS A 229 0.14 16.14 16.93
CA LYS A 229 -1.10 16.21 16.14
C LYS A 229 -1.66 17.63 16.09
N GLU A 230 -1.60 18.38 17.19
CA GLU A 230 -2.12 19.74 17.30
C GLU A 230 -1.35 20.71 16.40
N ASP A 231 -0.01 20.68 16.45
CA ASP A 231 0.82 21.51 15.57
C ASP A 231 0.64 21.10 14.09
N LEU A 232 0.54 19.78 13.84
CA LEU A 232 0.29 19.24 12.51
C LEU A 232 -1.07 19.71 11.96
N LYS A 233 -2.09 19.81 12.81
CA LYS A 233 -3.45 20.28 12.46
C LYS A 233 -3.42 21.70 11.90
N GLU A 234 -2.65 22.60 12.50
CA GLU A 234 -2.53 23.98 12.01
C GLU A 234 -2.01 24.02 10.57
N TYR A 235 -0.93 23.28 10.27
CA TYR A 235 -0.39 23.19 8.93
C TYR A 235 -1.33 22.44 7.97
N PHE A 236 -1.99 21.39 8.46
CA PHE A 236 -2.94 20.62 7.66
C PHE A 236 -4.09 21.50 7.18
N ILE A 237 -4.71 22.27 8.07
CA ILE A 237 -5.79 23.21 7.73
C ILE A 237 -5.26 24.31 6.80
N LYS A 238 -4.09 24.87 7.09
CA LYS A 238 -3.45 25.89 6.23
C LYS A 238 -3.22 25.37 4.81
N PHE A 239 -2.74 24.15 4.64
CA PHE A 239 -2.50 23.58 3.30
C PHE A 239 -3.81 23.16 2.63
N LEU A 240 -4.80 22.72 3.40
CA LEU A 240 -6.15 22.46 2.88
C LEU A 240 -6.79 23.74 2.34
N SER A 241 -6.60 24.88 3.02
CA SER A 241 -7.17 26.19 2.64
C SER A 241 -6.66 26.71 1.28
N TYR A 242 -5.55 26.18 0.77
CA TYR A 242 -5.04 26.53 -0.56
C TYR A 242 -5.88 25.93 -1.68
N TYR A 243 -6.67 24.90 -1.37
CA TYR A 243 -7.33 24.05 -2.35
C TYR A 243 -8.83 23.85 -2.08
N TYR A 244 -9.32 24.29 -0.92
CA TYR A 244 -10.70 24.12 -0.49
C TYR A 244 -11.14 25.30 0.38
N ASP A 245 -12.41 25.69 0.27
CA ASP A 245 -13.01 26.70 1.15
C ASP A 245 -13.25 26.10 2.54
N ILE A 246 -12.41 26.50 3.49
CA ILE A 246 -12.43 25.98 4.85
C ILE A 246 -13.39 26.71 5.78
N SER A 247 -14.20 27.66 5.31
CA SER A 247 -15.18 28.38 6.15
C SER A 247 -16.15 27.44 6.89
N GLN A 248 -16.43 26.26 6.33
CA GLN A 248 -17.25 25.22 6.97
C GLN A 248 -16.46 24.36 7.97
N VAL A 249 -15.13 24.32 7.86
CA VAL A 249 -14.22 23.54 8.72
C VAL A 249 -13.72 24.39 9.89
N GLU A 250 -13.51 25.69 9.70
CA GLU A 250 -13.10 26.65 10.73
C GLU A 250 -14.12 26.80 11.87
N SER A 251 -15.39 26.42 11.63
CA SER A 251 -16.39 26.38 12.71
C SER A 251 -16.21 25.20 13.70
N LEU A 252 -15.29 24.27 13.39
CA LEU A 252 -14.96 23.08 14.18
C LEU A 252 -13.57 23.15 14.84
N VAL A 253 -12.84 24.26 14.66
CA VAL A 253 -11.50 24.53 15.20
C VAL A 253 -11.62 25.55 16.32
#